data_AF-A0AAD5SRT9-F1
#
_entry.id   AF-A0AAD5SRT9-F1
#
_cell.length_a   1.000
_cell.length_b   1.000
_cell.length_c   1.000
_cell.angle_alpha   90.00
_cell.angle_beta   90.00
_cell.angle_gamma   90.00
#
_symmetry.space_group_name_H-M   'P 1'
#
loop_
_entity.id
_entity.type
_entity.pdbx_description
1 polymer ?
#
loop_
_entity_poly.entity_id
_entity_poly.type
_entity_poly.pdbx_seq_one_letter_code
_entity_poly.pdbx_strand_id
1 'polypeptide(L)'
;MTSLFTELDVEGRHKLTVKGNDVTWAADHPKRWRDQAVLFKLPPIPPTLENGTRSFSYSANLSSDGKLLAIIHNKCVFIFEFKIRELRQTLDGAINVHFKPSNHHDKSHYFLLTNNPSDYSYGASTTLLLWHLNEYGHLLQQDTPLDFEDLTAKTLAFLQTQLVEGYSWDEAFLKVTGLKSEIAAIVS
;
A
#
# COMPACT_ATOMS: atom_id res chain seq x y z
N MET A 1 2.00 25.24 8.01
CA MET A 1 0.94 24.43 8.65
C MET A 1 -0.30 25.30 8.79
N THR A 2 -1.40 24.94 8.12
CA THR A 2 -2.66 25.69 8.19
C THR A 2 -3.59 24.92 9.11
N SER A 3 -3.88 25.46 10.30
CA SER A 3 -4.72 24.81 11.30
C SER A 3 -6.19 24.89 10.89
N LEU A 4 -6.89 23.76 10.89
CA LEU A 4 -8.34 23.67 10.70
C LEU A 4 -9.01 23.83 12.07
N PHE A 5 -10.00 24.73 12.15
CA PHE A 5 -10.82 24.92 13.34
C PHE A 5 -12.25 24.49 13.04
N THR A 6 -12.91 23.91 14.05
CA THR A 6 -14.31 23.48 13.95
C THR A 6 -15.14 24.37 14.86
N GLU A 7 -16.00 25.22 14.28
CA GLU A 7 -17.00 25.98 15.03
C GLU A 7 -18.40 25.42 14.75
N LEU A 8 -19.32 25.61 15.69
CA LEU A 8 -20.74 25.27 15.54
C LEU A 8 -21.48 26.49 15.01
N ASP A 9 -22.31 26.32 13.97
CA ASP A 9 -23.21 27.38 13.53
C ASP A 9 -24.47 27.48 14.43
N VAL A 10 -25.32 28.45 14.13
CA VAL A 10 -26.54 28.80 14.88
C VAL A 10 -27.58 27.66 14.89
N GLU A 11 -27.44 26.67 14.01
CA GLU A 11 -28.28 25.47 13.93
C GLU A 11 -27.59 24.22 14.52
N GLY A 12 -26.45 24.40 15.19
CA GLY A 12 -25.68 23.30 15.78
C GLY A 12 -24.94 22.45 14.74
N ARG A 13 -24.81 22.92 13.50
CA ARG A 13 -24.07 22.24 12.44
C ARG A 13 -22.60 22.66 12.52
N HIS A 14 -21.70 21.69 12.63
CA HIS A 14 -20.26 21.96 12.55
C HIS A 14 -19.92 22.54 11.17
N LYS A 15 -19.27 23.70 11.16
CA LYS A 15 -18.81 24.41 9.97
C LYS A 15 -17.30 24.27 9.90
N LEU A 16 -16.80 23.74 8.78
CA LEU A 16 -15.36 23.69 8.52
C LEU A 16 -14.93 25.06 8.02
N THR A 17 -14.00 25.69 8.74
CA THR A 17 -13.40 26.95 8.32
C THR A 17 -11.89 26.82 8.20
N VAL A 18 -11.33 27.44 7.16
CA VAL A 18 -9.87 27.60 6.99
C VAL A 18 -9.58 29.09 6.99
N LYS A 19 -8.86 29.54 8.02
CA LYS A 19 -8.57 30.97 8.25
C LYS A 19 -9.84 31.85 8.30
N GLY A 20 -10.92 31.35 8.91
CA GLY A 20 -12.19 32.08 9.03
C GLY A 20 -13.07 32.09 7.78
N ASN A 21 -12.64 31.45 6.68
CA ASN A 21 -13.45 31.29 5.48
C ASN A 21 -14.06 29.89 5.41
N ASP A 22 -15.30 29.82 4.94
CA ASP A 22 -16.02 28.56 4.77
C ASP A 22 -15.37 27.69 3.70
N VAL A 23 -15.23 26.41 4.00
CA VAL A 23 -14.69 25.42 3.08
C VAL A 23 -15.80 24.91 2.17
N THR A 24 -16.11 25.64 1.10
CA THR A 24 -17.19 25.28 0.16
C THR A 24 -16.87 24.05 -0.69
N TRP A 25 -15.59 23.74 -0.91
CA TRP A 25 -15.14 22.56 -1.66
C TRP A 25 -15.28 21.23 -0.90
N ALA A 26 -15.71 21.28 0.36
CA ALA A 26 -15.88 20.12 1.23
C ALA A 26 -17.25 20.15 1.94
N ALA A 27 -18.28 20.66 1.27
CA ALA A 27 -19.61 20.87 1.86
C ALA A 27 -20.24 19.59 2.46
N ASP A 28 -20.00 18.44 1.82
CA ASP A 28 -20.50 17.12 2.27
C ASP A 28 -19.48 16.35 3.14
N HIS A 29 -18.35 16.97 3.48
CA HIS A 29 -17.31 16.30 4.24
C HIS A 29 -17.82 15.99 5.66
N PRO A 30 -17.61 14.76 6.18
CA PRO A 30 -18.04 14.41 7.52
C PRO A 30 -17.47 15.39 8.55
N LYS A 31 -18.40 16.03 9.25
CA LYS A 31 -18.19 17.12 10.22
C LYS A 31 -17.34 16.75 11.43
N ARG A 32 -17.17 15.44 11.65
CA ARG A 32 -16.21 14.89 12.60
C ARG A 32 -15.42 13.82 11.87
N TRP A 33 -14.13 14.03 11.72
CA TRP A 33 -13.20 12.92 11.67
C TRP A 33 -13.29 12.28 13.05
N ARG A 34 -14.07 11.19 13.20
CA ARG A 34 -13.90 10.35 14.38
C ARG A 34 -12.46 9.88 14.35
N ASP A 35 -11.79 9.93 15.49
CA ASP A 35 -10.47 9.34 15.64
C ASP A 35 -10.57 7.86 15.22
N GLN A 36 -10.13 7.57 13.99
CA GLN A 36 -10.31 6.24 13.41
C GLN A 36 -9.48 5.20 14.15
N ALA A 37 -8.48 5.65 14.93
CA ALA A 37 -7.73 4.82 15.86
C ALA A 37 -8.64 4.12 16.90
N VAL A 38 -9.84 4.66 17.17
CA VAL A 38 -10.82 4.02 18.07
C VAL A 38 -11.58 2.89 17.39
N LEU A 39 -11.61 2.84 16.05
CA LEU A 39 -12.41 1.85 15.31
C LEU A 39 -11.72 0.48 15.24
N PHE A 40 -10.40 0.47 15.09
CA PHE A 40 -9.59 -0.75 15.00
C PHE A 40 -8.61 -0.79 16.17
N LYS A 41 -8.83 -1.74 17.07
CA LYS A 41 -7.91 -1.97 18.20
C LYS A 41 -6.65 -2.66 17.68
N LEU A 42 -5.59 -1.88 17.46
CA LEU A 42 -4.30 -2.43 17.12
C LEU A 42 -3.73 -3.20 18.33
N PRO A 43 -3.24 -4.44 18.14
CA PRO A 43 -2.62 -5.19 19.22
C PRO A 43 -1.29 -4.55 19.65
N PRO A 44 -0.79 -4.88 20.85
CA PRO A 44 0.54 -4.46 21.28
C PRO A 44 1.60 -5.03 20.33
N ILE A 45 2.68 -4.26 20.17
CA ILE A 45 3.80 -4.62 19.31
C ILE A 45 4.51 -5.84 19.92
N PRO A 46 4.88 -6.86 19.14
CA PRO A 46 5.70 -7.95 19.62
C PRO A 46 7.07 -7.43 20.15
N PRO A 47 7.56 -7.93 21.30
CA PRO A 47 8.81 -7.45 21.90
C PRO A 47 10.05 -7.69 21.00
N THR A 48 9.97 -8.64 20.07
CA THR A 48 11.02 -8.92 19.08
C THR A 48 11.31 -7.76 18.13
N LEU A 49 10.42 -6.76 18.04
CA LEU A 49 10.55 -5.60 17.15
C LEU A 49 10.88 -4.30 17.90
N GLU A 50 11.03 -4.33 19.23
CA GLU A 50 11.26 -3.13 20.06
C GLU A 50 12.66 -2.52 19.93
N ASN A 51 13.66 -3.27 19.42
CA ASN A 51 15.06 -2.82 19.36
C ASN A 51 15.38 -1.83 18.23
N GLY A 52 14.39 -1.36 17.47
CA GLY A 52 14.59 -0.45 16.35
C GLY A 52 13.84 0.87 16.49
N THR A 53 14.44 1.94 15.97
CA THR A 53 13.84 3.26 15.75
C THR A 53 12.38 3.11 15.32
N ARG A 54 11.45 3.72 16.08
CA ARG A 54 10.02 3.68 15.80
C ARG A 54 9.79 4.17 14.37
N SER A 55 9.34 3.29 13.49
CA SER A 55 8.96 3.67 12.13
C SER A 55 7.56 4.27 12.18
N PHE A 56 7.44 5.56 11.87
CA PHE A 56 6.19 6.30 11.86
C PHE A 56 5.38 6.11 10.56
N SER A 57 5.70 5.10 9.74
CA SER A 57 4.90 4.82 8.55
C SER A 57 3.57 4.20 8.96
N TYR A 58 2.50 4.98 8.84
CA TYR A 58 1.13 4.49 8.87
C TYR A 58 0.64 4.42 7.43
N SER A 59 0.56 3.20 6.91
CA SER A 59 -0.08 2.93 5.63
C SER A 59 -1.24 1.98 5.88
N ALA A 60 -2.35 2.23 5.20
CA ALA A 60 -3.52 1.36 5.24
C ALA A 60 -4.03 1.13 3.83
N ASN A 61 -4.42 -0.10 3.53
CA ASN A 61 -4.92 -0.46 2.22
C ASN A 61 -6.14 -1.37 2.36
N LEU A 62 -7.23 -1.02 1.67
CA LEU A 62 -8.45 -1.81 1.65
C LEU A 62 -8.44 -2.69 0.40
N SER A 63 -8.78 -3.96 0.58
CA SER A 63 -9.02 -4.89 -0.54
C SER A 63 -10.08 -4.36 -1.51
N SER A 64 -10.00 -4.75 -2.78
CA SER A 64 -10.89 -4.26 -3.84
C SER A 64 -12.38 -4.52 -3.60
N ASP A 65 -12.73 -5.57 -2.84
CA ASP A 65 -14.11 -5.90 -2.50
C ASP A 65 -14.54 -5.33 -1.13
N GLY A 66 -13.65 -4.58 -0.46
CA GLY A 66 -13.90 -3.93 0.81
C GLY A 66 -14.02 -4.87 2.00
N LYS A 67 -13.60 -6.14 1.89
CA LYS A 67 -13.74 -7.13 2.98
C LYS A 67 -12.56 -7.13 3.94
N LEU A 68 -11.34 -7.05 3.42
CA LEU A 68 -10.12 -7.02 4.22
C LEU A 68 -9.49 -5.64 4.21
N LEU A 69 -8.96 -5.23 5.37
CA LEU A 69 -8.17 -4.02 5.58
C LEU A 69 -6.80 -4.41 6.11
N ALA A 70 -5.74 -3.97 5.43
CA ALA A 70 -4.36 -4.11 5.91
C ALA A 70 -3.91 -2.78 6.51
N ILE A 71 -3.36 -2.79 7.72
CA ILE A 71 -2.79 -1.62 8.40
C ILE A 71 -1.35 -1.93 8.75
N ILE A 72 -0.43 -1.04 8.38
CA ILE A 72 0.94 -1.07 8.84
C ILE A 72 1.06 -0.25 10.11
N HIS A 73 1.64 -0.88 11.13
CA HIS A 73 2.02 -0.19 12.36
C HIS A 73 3.23 -0.86 12.97
N ASN A 74 4.27 -0.08 13.28
CA ASN A 74 5.51 -0.56 13.90
C ASN A 74 6.10 -1.81 13.26
N LYS A 75 6.25 -1.78 11.92
CA LYS A 75 6.86 -2.85 11.13
C LYS A 75 6.05 -4.15 11.11
N CYS A 76 4.81 -4.15 11.60
CA CYS A 76 3.86 -5.23 11.41
C CYS A 76 2.77 -4.82 10.43
N VAL A 77 2.25 -5.78 9.68
CA VAL A 77 1.01 -5.64 8.92
C VAL A 77 -0.10 -6.37 9.67
N PHE A 78 -1.15 -5.65 10.01
CA PHE A 78 -2.35 -6.19 10.64
C PHE A 78 -3.45 -6.32 9.60
N ILE A 79 -3.95 -7.53 9.40
CA ILE A 79 -5.05 -7.82 8.49
C ILE A 79 -6.33 -7.92 9.32
N PHE A 80 -7.27 -7.04 9.03
CA PHE A 80 -8.59 -7.00 9.65
C PHE A 80 -9.67 -7.43 8.66
N GLU A 81 -10.69 -8.11 9.16
CA GLU A 81 -11.98 -8.14 8.49
C GLU A 81 -12.69 -6.81 8.72
N PHE A 82 -12.88 -6.03 7.65
CA PHE A 82 -13.23 -4.62 7.71
C PHE A 82 -14.60 -4.35 8.35
N LYS A 83 -15.61 -5.18 8.03
CA LYS A 83 -17.00 -4.95 8.49
C LYS A 83 -17.17 -5.16 9.98
N ILE A 84 -16.62 -6.27 10.49
CA ILE A 84 -16.74 -6.64 11.90
C ILE A 84 -15.56 -6.15 12.75
N ARG A 85 -14.51 -5.62 12.11
CA ARG A 85 -13.31 -5.04 12.72
C ARG A 85 -12.52 -6.02 13.59
N GLU A 86 -12.49 -7.27 13.15
CA GLU A 86 -11.78 -8.34 13.82
C GLU A 86 -10.39 -8.51 13.20
N LEU A 87 -9.36 -8.64 14.04
CA LEU A 87 -8.01 -8.96 13.59
C LEU A 87 -7.98 -10.43 13.15
N ARG A 88 -7.59 -10.66 11.90
CA ARG A 88 -7.51 -11.98 11.29
C ARG A 88 -6.09 -12.51 11.25
N GLN A 89 -5.11 -11.65 10.98
CA GLN A 89 -3.72 -12.05 10.82
C GLN A 89 -2.77 -10.89 11.19
N THR A 90 -1.61 -11.26 11.73
CA THR A 90 -0.46 -10.37 11.85
C THR A 90 0.66 -10.91 10.97
N LEU A 91 1.29 -10.04 10.18
CA LEU A 91 2.44 -10.36 9.32
C LEU A 91 3.63 -9.49 9.73
N ASP A 92 4.82 -10.03 9.57
CA ASP A 92 6.07 -9.35 9.93
C ASP A 92 6.62 -8.53 8.76
N GLY A 93 7.11 -7.33 9.08
CA GLY A 93 7.99 -6.55 8.22
C GLY A 93 7.30 -5.93 7.01
N ALA A 94 6.89 -4.66 7.14
CA ALA A 94 6.54 -3.84 5.99
C ALA A 94 6.67 -2.34 6.28
N ILE A 95 6.97 -1.57 5.24
CA ILE A 95 6.82 -0.09 5.25
C ILE A 95 5.64 0.40 4.40
N ASN A 96 5.26 -0.38 3.38
CA ASN A 96 4.08 -0.20 2.51
C ASN A 96 3.35 -1.52 2.28
N VAL A 97 2.05 -1.43 2.03
CA VAL A 97 1.16 -2.58 1.79
C VAL A 97 0.15 -2.27 0.70
N HIS A 98 -0.03 -3.21 -0.22
CA HIS A 98 -0.98 -3.09 -1.33
C HIS A 98 -1.67 -4.42 -1.60
N PHE A 99 -3.00 -4.44 -1.63
CA PHE A 99 -3.72 -5.60 -2.17
C PHE A 99 -3.59 -5.62 -3.70
N LYS A 100 -3.44 -6.82 -4.27
CA LYS A 100 -3.56 -7.03 -5.71
C LYS A 100 -4.94 -6.52 -6.17
N PRO A 101 -5.02 -5.64 -7.17
CA PRO A 101 -6.28 -5.28 -7.78
C PRO A 101 -6.93 -6.52 -8.39
N SER A 102 -8.15 -6.87 -7.95
CA SER A 102 -8.89 -7.98 -8.53
C SER A 102 -10.04 -7.46 -9.39
N ASN A 103 -10.14 -7.97 -10.61
CA ASN A 103 -11.31 -7.79 -11.45
C ASN A 103 -12.36 -8.82 -11.03
N HIS A 104 -12.95 -8.65 -9.84
CA HIS A 104 -14.17 -9.29 -9.28
C HIS A 104 -14.42 -10.82 -9.45
N HIS A 105 -13.57 -11.59 -10.13
CA HIS A 105 -13.87 -12.96 -10.55
C HIS A 105 -13.17 -14.03 -9.72
N ASP A 106 -12.05 -13.69 -9.08
CA ASP A 106 -11.31 -14.63 -8.22
C ASP A 106 -11.47 -14.20 -6.76
N LYS A 107 -12.60 -14.60 -6.16
CA LYS A 107 -13.05 -14.14 -4.83
C LYS A 107 -12.57 -15.00 -3.68
N SER A 108 -11.93 -16.12 -3.98
CA SER A 108 -11.55 -17.10 -2.95
C SER A 108 -10.31 -16.64 -2.19
N HIS A 109 -9.38 -15.95 -2.84
CA HIS A 109 -8.06 -15.68 -2.28
C HIS A 109 -7.65 -14.22 -2.49
N TYR A 110 -6.81 -13.71 -1.59
CA TYR A 110 -6.19 -12.38 -1.73
C TYR A 110 -4.69 -12.49 -1.87
N PHE A 111 -4.13 -11.58 -2.65
CA PHE A 111 -2.70 -11.38 -2.71
C PHE A 111 -2.37 -10.00 -2.14
N LEU A 112 -1.40 -9.96 -1.24
CA LEU A 112 -0.94 -8.76 -0.58
C LEU A 112 0.54 -8.60 -0.89
N LEU A 113 0.92 -7.45 -1.42
CA LEU A 113 2.31 -7.09 -1.66
C LEU A 113 2.78 -6.18 -0.54
N THR A 114 3.91 -6.52 0.07
CA THR A 114 4.60 -5.63 1.02
C THR A 114 6.02 -5.38 0.56
N ASN A 115 6.59 -4.24 0.97
CA ASN A 115 8.02 -4.01 0.89
C ASN A 115 8.64 -4.12 2.29
N ASN A 116 9.64 -4.98 2.42
CA ASN A 116 10.34 -5.19 3.66
C ASN A 116 11.78 -4.68 3.49
N PRO A 117 12.14 -3.57 4.13
CA PRO A 117 13.48 -3.05 4.06
C PRO A 117 14.44 -3.97 4.85
N SER A 118 15.61 -4.28 4.26
CA SER A 118 16.66 -5.07 4.92
C SER A 118 17.20 -4.36 6.17
N ASP A 119 17.24 -3.03 6.12
CA ASP A 119 17.52 -2.12 7.23
C ASP A 119 16.65 -0.86 7.07
N TYR A 120 16.31 -0.18 8.16
CA TYR A 120 15.46 1.02 8.14
C TYR A 120 16.24 2.30 7.84
N SER A 121 17.44 2.17 7.26
CA SER A 121 18.28 3.27 6.81
C SER A 121 17.85 3.79 5.43
N TYR A 122 18.11 5.07 5.17
CA TYR A 122 17.80 5.69 3.88
C TYR A 122 18.67 5.05 2.79
N GLY A 123 18.05 4.51 1.74
CA GLY A 123 18.74 3.78 0.66
C GLY A 123 18.98 2.29 0.95
N ALA A 124 18.42 1.74 2.02
CA ALA A 124 18.47 0.31 2.26
C ALA A 124 17.72 -0.47 1.17
N SER A 125 18.25 -1.64 0.82
CA SER A 125 17.61 -2.52 -0.14
C SER A 125 16.25 -3.00 0.39
N THR A 126 15.21 -2.84 -0.42
CA THR A 126 13.87 -3.32 -0.09
C THR A 126 13.60 -4.63 -0.79
N THR A 127 13.17 -5.63 -0.05
CA THR A 127 12.66 -6.89 -0.62
C THR A 127 11.15 -6.78 -0.79
N LEU A 128 10.62 -7.24 -1.92
CA LEU A 128 9.19 -7.36 -2.11
C LEU A 128 8.74 -8.75 -1.66
N LEU A 129 7.75 -8.79 -0.77
CA LEU A 129 7.15 -10.02 -0.28
C LEU A 129 5.71 -10.10 -0.78
N LEU A 130 5.37 -11.22 -1.38
CA LEU A 130 4.01 -11.54 -1.78
C LEU A 130 3.41 -12.49 -0.74
N TRP A 131 2.29 -12.09 -0.18
CA TRP A 131 1.53 -12.88 0.78
C TRP A 131 0.24 -13.35 0.13
N HIS A 132 -0.03 -14.62 0.26
CA HIS A 132 -1.25 -15.25 -0.19
C HIS A 132 -2.15 -15.48 1.01
N LEU A 133 -3.33 -14.86 1.01
CA LEU A 133 -4.31 -14.96 2.07
C LEU A 133 -5.57 -15.67 1.56
N ASN A 134 -6.26 -16.40 2.44
CA ASN A 134 -7.56 -16.97 2.12
C ASN A 134 -8.67 -15.90 2.18
N GLU A 135 -9.91 -16.29 1.87
CA GLU A 135 -11.08 -15.40 1.86
C GLU A 135 -11.35 -14.69 3.21
N TYR A 136 -10.84 -15.25 4.32
CA TYR A 136 -10.96 -14.73 5.68
C TYR A 136 -9.75 -13.89 6.11
N GLY A 137 -8.75 -13.71 5.25
CA GLY A 137 -7.54 -12.94 5.55
C GLY A 137 -6.49 -13.68 6.36
N HIS A 138 -6.59 -15.01 6.51
CA HIS A 138 -5.53 -15.82 7.11
C HIS A 138 -4.45 -16.14 6.10
N LEU A 139 -3.19 -16.17 6.55
CA LEU A 139 -2.05 -16.50 5.70
C LEU A 139 -2.13 -17.95 5.23
N LEU A 140 -2.14 -18.14 3.91
CA LEU A 140 -1.98 -19.44 3.26
C LEU A 140 -0.52 -19.73 2.94
N GLN A 141 0.17 -18.74 2.38
CA GLN A 141 1.54 -18.87 1.92
C GLN A 141 2.23 -17.51 1.92
N GLN A 142 3.49 -17.51 2.34
CA GLN A 142 4.41 -16.42 2.11
C GLN A 142 5.35 -16.86 0.98
N ASP A 143 5.37 -16.11 -0.12
CA ASP A 143 6.28 -16.41 -1.21
C ASP A 143 7.70 -15.94 -0.90
N THR A 144 8.66 -16.58 -1.57
CA THR A 144 10.07 -16.19 -1.54
C THR A 144 10.20 -14.72 -1.97
N PRO A 145 11.12 -13.95 -1.36
CA PRO A 145 11.40 -12.58 -1.80
C PRO A 145 11.52 -12.51 -3.31
N LEU A 146 10.75 -11.59 -3.91
CA LEU A 146 10.75 -11.43 -5.35
C LEU A 146 12.12 -10.94 -5.81
N ASP A 147 12.71 -11.69 -6.73
CA ASP A 147 13.93 -11.28 -7.41
C ASP A 147 13.58 -10.14 -8.38
N PHE A 148 13.98 -8.94 -7.98
CA PHE A 148 13.70 -7.72 -8.73
C PHE A 148 14.43 -7.69 -10.07
N GLU A 149 15.62 -8.29 -10.16
CA GLU A 149 16.37 -8.38 -11.41
C GLU A 149 15.64 -9.31 -12.39
N ASP A 150 15.17 -10.47 -11.92
CA ASP A 150 14.39 -11.41 -12.73
C ASP A 150 13.05 -10.80 -13.18
N LEU A 151 12.32 -10.12 -12.28
CA LEU A 151 11.08 -9.41 -12.63
C LEU A 151 11.31 -8.30 -13.65
N THR A 152 12.37 -7.52 -13.48
CA THR A 152 12.74 -6.45 -14.41
C THR A 152 13.08 -7.03 -15.76
N ALA A 153 13.89 -8.10 -15.81
CA ALA A 153 14.24 -8.79 -17.04
C ALA A 153 13.00 -9.34 -17.77
N LYS A 154 12.09 -10.00 -17.04
CA LYS A 154 10.82 -10.52 -17.59
C LYS A 154 9.93 -9.40 -18.13
N THR A 155 9.77 -8.32 -17.37
CA THR A 155 8.96 -7.16 -17.78
C THR A 155 9.55 -6.49 -19.02
N LEU A 156 10.87 -6.29 -19.05
CA LEU A 156 11.58 -5.75 -20.20
C LEU A 156 11.42 -6.62 -21.44
N ALA A 157 11.53 -7.94 -21.30
CA ALA A 157 11.36 -8.88 -22.41
C ALA A 157 9.92 -8.84 -22.97
N PHE A 158 8.92 -8.78 -22.09
CA PHE A 158 7.52 -8.65 -22.48
C PHE A 158 7.24 -7.33 -23.20
N LEU A 159 7.71 -6.21 -22.66
CA LEU A 159 7.57 -4.89 -23.28
C LEU A 159 8.27 -4.82 -24.63
N GLN A 160 9.48 -5.39 -24.76
CA GLN A 160 10.18 -5.49 -26.04
C GLN A 160 9.36 -6.25 -27.07
N THR A 161 8.79 -7.38 -26.68
CA THR A 161 7.93 -8.18 -27.57
C THR A 161 6.73 -7.36 -28.05
N GLN A 162 6.03 -6.66 -27.14
CA GLN A 162 4.90 -5.81 -27.52
C GLN A 162 5.29 -4.62 -28.40
N LEU A 163 6.47 -4.03 -28.20
CA LEU A 163 6.93 -2.91 -29.02
C LEU A 163 7.29 -3.38 -30.45
N VAL A 164 7.89 -4.55 -30.59
CA VAL A 164 8.19 -5.17 -31.88
C VAL A 164 6.88 -5.50 -32.62
N GLU A 165 5.94 -6.18 -31.94
CA GLU A 165 4.68 -6.65 -32.55
C GLU A 165 3.70 -5.50 -32.84
N GLY A 166 3.55 -4.55 -31.90
CA GLY A 166 2.56 -3.48 -31.99
C GLY A 166 3.03 -2.23 -32.74
N TYR A 167 4.34 -1.97 -32.76
CA TYR A 167 4.89 -0.73 -33.33
C TYR A 167 5.98 -0.98 -34.38
N SER A 168 6.24 -2.24 -34.76
CA SER A 168 7.27 -2.60 -35.77
C SER A 168 8.67 -2.06 -35.43
N TRP A 169 8.97 -1.87 -34.14
CA TRP A 169 10.32 -1.48 -33.72
C TRP A 169 11.23 -2.68 -33.94
N ASP A 170 12.23 -2.54 -34.81
CA ASP A 170 13.22 -3.59 -35.02
C ASP A 170 14.28 -3.59 -33.90
N GLU A 171 15.01 -4.71 -33.77
CA GLU A 171 16.11 -4.81 -32.79
C GLU A 171 17.16 -3.71 -32.98
N ALA A 172 17.34 -3.21 -34.20
CA ALA A 172 18.26 -2.13 -34.50
C ALA A 172 17.81 -0.80 -33.87
N PHE A 173 16.54 -0.45 -33.95
CA PHE A 173 15.95 0.75 -33.34
C PHE A 173 16.01 0.70 -31.81
N LEU A 174 15.71 -0.45 -31.21
CA LEU A 174 15.84 -0.65 -29.76
C LEU A 174 17.29 -0.52 -29.26
N LYS A 175 18.26 -0.87 -30.10
CA LYS A 175 19.69 -0.78 -29.79
C LYS A 175 20.23 0.65 -29.95
N VAL A 176 19.75 1.39 -30.95
CA VAL A 176 20.15 2.78 -31.23
C VAL A 176 19.58 3.75 -30.19
N THR A 177 18.34 3.53 -29.75
CA THR A 177 17.67 4.42 -28.79
C THR A 177 18.25 4.34 -27.38
N GLY A 178 19.08 3.34 -27.06
CA GLY A 178 19.57 3.15 -25.70
C GLY A 178 18.47 2.84 -24.69
N LEU A 179 17.26 2.53 -25.15
CA LEU A 179 16.05 2.37 -24.33
C LEU A 179 16.23 1.28 -23.27
N LYS A 180 16.93 0.18 -23.59
CA LYS A 180 17.28 -0.87 -22.61
C LYS A 180 18.06 -0.31 -21.43
N SER A 181 19.07 0.52 -21.71
CA SER A 181 19.92 1.17 -20.70
C SER A 181 19.17 2.25 -19.94
N GLU A 182 18.29 3.02 -20.59
CA GLU A 182 17.46 4.03 -19.92
C GLU A 182 16.42 3.40 -19.00
N ILE A 183 15.72 2.35 -19.44
CA ILE A 183 14.77 1.64 -18.57
C ILE A 183 15.51 0.96 -17.42
N ALA A 184 16.67 0.35 -17.66
CA ALA A 184 17.48 -0.23 -16.59
C ALA A 184 17.93 0.82 -15.56
N ALA A 185 18.32 2.03 -16.00
CA ALA A 185 18.72 3.12 -15.12
C ALA A 185 17.57 3.75 -14.32
N ILE A 186 16.33 3.67 -14.81
CA ILE A 186 15.12 4.10 -14.07
C ILE A 186 14.75 3.09 -12.99
N VAL A 187 15.08 1.81 -13.22
CA VAL A 187 14.67 0.68 -12.38
C VAL A 187 15.71 0.35 -11.31
N SER A 188 16.99 0.70 -11.51
CA SER A 188 18.09 0.60 -10.53
C SER A 188 18.07 1.72 -9.49
#